data_AF-A0A495L177-F1
#
_entry.id   AF-A0A495L177-F1
#
_cell.length_a   1.000
_cell.length_b   1.000
_cell.length_c   1.000
_cell.angle_alpha   90.00
_cell.angle_beta   90.00
_cell.angle_gamma   90.00
#
_symmetry.space_group_name_H-M   'P 1'
#
loop_
_entity.id
_entity.type
_entity.pdbx_description
1 polymer ?
#
loop_
_entity_poly.entity_id
_entity_poly.type
_entity_poly.pdbx_seq_one_letter_code
_entity_poly.pdbx_strand_id
1 'polypeptide(L)'
;MDGWRFRVRRATSRTTWSAAVGSDPTPGVSPSALDRRRSVSSRYVPRHRTDEVRDPGIVTEGPPYMTFRNRIRSASAVAAATALLFTLMPAGVASAHGYVSAPPSRQAQCAAGVVECGGIQWEPQSVEGPKGLTSCSGGNSRFSELDDDGHGWQVTPVGTSLTFTWTLTAMHSTANWEYFIGGQRIANFEDGGARPPSTVTHDVDLSGYSGQQKVLAVWNVADTDNAFYACVDVNVGAGLDHQRGLILSAV
;
A
#
# COMPACT_ATOMS: atom_id res chain seq x y z
N MET A 1 -36.92 -32.54 62.37
CA MET A 1 -36.60 -31.11 62.41
C MET A 1 -35.85 -30.76 61.12
N ASP A 2 -36.66 -30.40 60.13
CA ASP A 2 -36.48 -29.38 59.10
C ASP A 2 -35.31 -29.47 58.10
N GLY A 3 -35.66 -30.00 56.92
CA GLY A 3 -34.91 -29.85 55.68
C GLY A 3 -35.18 -28.51 54.98
N TRP A 4 -34.12 -27.88 54.50
CA TRP A 4 -34.16 -26.64 53.74
C TRP A 4 -34.26 -26.93 52.24
N ARG A 5 -35.40 -26.54 51.65
CA ARG A 5 -35.64 -26.60 50.20
C ARG A 5 -35.24 -25.26 49.58
N PHE A 6 -34.23 -25.25 48.70
CA PHE A 6 -33.93 -24.11 47.83
C PHE A 6 -34.96 -24.05 46.69
N ARG A 7 -35.69 -22.94 46.62
CA ARG A 7 -36.69 -22.65 45.59
C ARG A 7 -36.01 -21.89 44.44
N VAL A 8 -35.71 -22.60 43.34
CA VAL A 8 -35.29 -22.00 42.06
C VAL A 8 -36.46 -21.24 41.46
N ARG A 9 -36.36 -19.90 41.35
CA ARG A 9 -37.32 -19.08 40.60
C ARG A 9 -36.92 -19.10 39.13
N ARG A 10 -37.71 -19.81 38.30
CA ARG A 10 -37.64 -19.78 36.84
C ARG A 10 -38.32 -18.48 36.38
N ALA A 11 -37.55 -17.54 35.83
CA ALA A 11 -38.11 -16.33 35.21
C ALA A 11 -38.64 -16.70 33.81
N THR A 12 -39.95 -16.69 33.65
CA THR A 12 -40.62 -16.77 32.35
C THR A 12 -40.97 -15.36 31.90
N SER A 13 -40.17 -14.76 31.01
CA SER A 13 -40.59 -13.61 30.22
C SER A 13 -40.95 -14.10 28.81
N ARG A 14 -42.24 -14.30 28.56
CA ARG A 14 -42.78 -14.33 27.20
C ARG A 14 -42.78 -12.89 26.70
N THR A 15 -41.95 -12.62 25.71
CA THR A 15 -42.08 -11.42 24.89
C THR A 15 -42.50 -11.89 23.50
N THR A 16 -43.80 -11.79 23.24
CA THR A 16 -44.37 -11.89 21.90
C THR A 16 -43.97 -10.65 21.11
N TRP A 17 -43.21 -10.83 20.04
CA TRP A 17 -43.11 -9.84 18.96
C TRP A 17 -43.72 -10.43 17.70
N SER A 18 -44.81 -9.81 17.28
CA SER A 18 -45.54 -10.11 16.04
C SER A 18 -44.66 -9.86 14.83
N ALA A 19 -44.73 -10.79 13.88
CA ALA A 19 -44.31 -10.57 12.50
C ALA A 19 -45.19 -9.46 11.89
N ALA A 20 -44.55 -8.42 11.36
CA ALA A 20 -45.15 -7.50 10.42
C ALA A 20 -44.26 -7.45 9.18
N VAL A 21 -44.71 -8.13 8.14
CA VAL A 21 -44.23 -8.00 6.77
C VAL A 21 -44.65 -6.61 6.30
N GLY A 22 -43.69 -5.68 6.24
CA GLY A 22 -43.86 -4.34 5.71
C GLY A 22 -43.01 -4.19 4.45
N SER A 23 -43.58 -4.54 3.31
CA SER A 23 -43.12 -4.12 1.99
C SER A 23 -43.38 -2.63 1.86
N ASP A 24 -42.32 -1.82 1.77
CA ASP A 24 -42.44 -0.40 1.46
C ASP A 24 -41.77 -0.07 0.11
N PRO A 25 -42.44 0.71 -0.77
CA PRO A 25 -42.05 0.89 -2.16
C PRO A 25 -41.09 2.07 -2.34
N THR A 26 -40.25 1.92 -3.35
CA THR A 26 -39.42 2.97 -3.96
C THR A 26 -40.21 4.24 -4.30
N PRO A 27 -39.73 5.46 -3.96
CA PRO A 27 -40.32 6.67 -4.50
C PRO A 27 -39.85 6.92 -5.94
N GLY A 28 -40.84 7.27 -6.76
CA GLY A 28 -40.77 7.39 -8.22
C GLY A 28 -39.79 8.42 -8.77
N VAL A 29 -39.18 8.02 -9.88
CA VAL A 29 -38.59 8.92 -10.87
C VAL A 29 -39.73 9.33 -11.81
N SER A 30 -40.07 10.63 -11.85
CA SER A 30 -40.93 11.17 -12.90
C SER A 30 -40.10 11.55 -14.13
N PRO A 31 -40.54 11.20 -15.35
CA PRO A 31 -39.93 11.61 -16.61
C PRO A 31 -40.64 12.83 -17.20
N SER A 32 -39.88 13.85 -17.59
CA SER A 32 -40.27 14.89 -18.54
C SER A 32 -38.96 15.51 -19.05
N ALA A 33 -38.46 15.07 -20.20
CA ALA A 33 -38.84 15.52 -21.54
C ALA A 33 -38.14 16.84 -21.93
N LEU A 34 -37.61 16.78 -23.16
CA LEU A 34 -37.26 17.88 -24.06
C LEU A 34 -35.85 18.49 -23.97
N ASP A 35 -35.03 17.94 -24.87
CA ASP A 35 -34.50 18.70 -25.99
C ASP A 35 -33.46 19.80 -25.71
N ARG A 36 -32.20 19.44 -25.97
CA ARG A 36 -31.41 20.18 -26.96
C ARG A 36 -30.18 19.37 -27.39
N ARG A 37 -30.33 18.64 -28.50
CA ARG A 37 -29.17 18.22 -29.31
C ARG A 37 -28.52 19.48 -29.87
N ARG A 38 -27.46 19.98 -29.22
CA ARG A 38 -26.56 20.93 -29.86
C ARG A 38 -25.72 20.18 -30.87
N SER A 39 -26.19 20.21 -32.11
CA SER A 39 -25.40 20.00 -33.32
C SER A 39 -24.13 20.87 -33.24
N VAL A 40 -22.99 20.24 -32.96
CA VAL A 40 -21.69 20.86 -33.20
C VAL A 40 -21.44 20.70 -34.70
N SER A 41 -21.73 21.78 -35.42
CA SER A 41 -21.40 21.98 -36.82
C SER A 41 -19.91 21.68 -37.02
N SER A 42 -19.64 20.52 -37.63
CA SER A 42 -18.35 20.20 -38.23
C SER A 42 -18.10 21.23 -39.34
N ARG A 43 -17.31 22.24 -39.02
CA ARG A 43 -16.84 23.21 -40.00
C ARG A 43 -15.87 22.50 -40.94
N TYR A 44 -16.39 22.22 -42.13
CA TYR A 44 -15.66 21.88 -43.33
C TYR A 44 -14.55 22.91 -43.57
N VAL A 45 -13.29 22.50 -43.42
CA VAL A 45 -12.10 23.28 -43.79
C VAL A 45 -11.82 22.99 -45.27
N PRO A 46 -11.80 24.01 -46.16
CA PRO A 46 -11.45 23.80 -47.56
C PRO A 46 -9.99 23.36 -47.70
N ARG A 47 -9.74 22.26 -48.40
CA ARG A 47 -8.39 21.91 -48.88
C ARG A 47 -7.95 22.99 -49.87
N HIS A 48 -6.93 23.75 -49.50
CA HIS A 48 -6.17 24.54 -50.46
C HIS A 48 -5.50 23.59 -51.46
N ARG A 49 -5.92 23.73 -52.71
CA ARG A 49 -5.26 23.24 -53.92
C ARG A 49 -3.91 23.97 -53.99
N THR A 50 -2.82 23.29 -53.69
CA THR A 50 -1.49 23.74 -54.05
C THR A 50 -1.21 23.27 -55.47
N ASP A 51 -0.97 24.24 -56.35
CA ASP A 51 -0.63 24.03 -57.74
C ASP A 51 0.63 23.16 -57.88
N GLU A 52 0.53 22.20 -58.78
CA GLU A 52 1.58 21.29 -59.19
C GLU A 52 2.63 22.07 -60.01
N VAL A 53 3.69 22.52 -59.35
CA VAL A 53 4.89 23.03 -60.02
C VAL A 53 5.68 21.83 -60.51
N ARG A 54 5.64 21.64 -61.83
CA ARG A 54 6.42 20.68 -62.59
C ARG A 54 7.86 21.20 -62.73
N ASP A 55 8.77 20.71 -61.90
CA ASP A 55 10.21 21.01 -61.99
C ASP A 55 10.93 19.92 -62.80
N PRO A 56 11.84 20.26 -63.75
CA PRO A 56 12.43 19.30 -64.67
C PRO A 56 13.68 18.64 -64.05
N GLY A 57 13.72 17.30 -64.19
CA GLY A 57 14.89 16.42 -64.19
C GLY A 57 16.17 16.91 -63.50
N ILE A 58 16.36 16.47 -62.24
CA ILE A 58 17.70 16.41 -61.63
C ILE A 58 18.31 15.04 -61.93
N VAL A 59 19.41 15.09 -62.65
CA VAL A 59 20.32 14.00 -63.00
C VAL A 59 20.83 13.33 -61.72
N THR A 60 20.63 12.02 -61.59
CA THR A 60 21.22 11.21 -60.52
C THR A 60 22.70 10.99 -60.80
N GLU A 61 23.56 11.82 -60.23
CA GLU A 61 24.98 11.52 -60.05
C GLU A 61 25.12 10.55 -58.87
N GLY A 62 25.67 9.36 -59.12
CA GLY A 62 25.90 8.34 -58.09
C GLY A 62 26.93 8.78 -57.04
N PRO A 63 26.89 8.24 -55.81
CA PRO A 63 27.86 8.60 -54.78
C PRO A 63 29.27 8.14 -55.19
N PRO A 64 30.32 8.96 -55.00
CA PRO A 64 31.69 8.52 -55.23
C PRO A 64 32.03 7.42 -54.23
N TYR A 65 32.58 6.33 -54.75
CA TYR A 65 33.20 5.28 -53.97
C TYR A 65 34.30 5.91 -53.09
N MET A 66 34.02 6.05 -51.78
CA MET A 66 35.08 6.37 -50.84
C MET A 66 35.94 5.12 -50.65
N THR A 67 37.17 5.19 -51.15
CA THR A 67 38.19 4.18 -50.91
C THR A 67 38.46 4.09 -49.41
N PHE A 68 38.14 2.92 -48.85
CA PHE A 68 38.35 2.57 -47.45
C PHE A 68 39.85 2.38 -47.20
N ARG A 69 40.58 3.48 -46.98
CA ARG A 69 41.93 3.39 -46.43
C ARG A 69 42.23 4.61 -45.56
N ASN A 70 42.38 4.34 -44.26
CA ASN A 70 42.91 5.22 -43.20
C ASN A 70 41.94 6.15 -42.45
N ARG A 71 40.91 5.61 -41.80
CA ARG A 71 40.27 6.25 -40.62
C ARG A 71 40.05 5.26 -39.48
N ILE A 72 41.12 4.69 -38.93
CA ILE A 72 41.07 3.86 -37.71
C ILE A 72 41.96 4.52 -36.65
N ARG A 73 41.65 5.74 -36.22
CA ARG A 73 42.27 6.34 -35.01
C ARG A 73 41.33 7.21 -34.17
N SER A 74 40.03 7.28 -34.47
CA SER A 74 39.12 8.23 -33.78
C SER A 74 37.81 7.63 -33.27
N ALA A 75 37.58 6.33 -33.42
CA ALA A 75 36.38 5.68 -32.88
C ALA A 75 36.50 5.35 -31.37
N SER A 76 37.73 5.23 -30.85
CA SER A 76 37.99 4.78 -29.47
C SER A 76 37.68 5.84 -28.41
N ALA A 77 37.88 7.13 -28.71
CA ALA A 77 37.67 8.21 -27.74
C ALA A 77 36.17 8.49 -27.49
N VAL A 78 35.33 8.33 -28.51
CA VAL A 78 33.87 8.57 -28.39
C VAL A 78 33.18 7.41 -27.65
N ALA A 79 33.61 6.16 -27.87
CA ALA A 79 33.06 4.99 -27.19
C ALA A 79 33.43 4.92 -25.70
N ALA A 80 34.62 5.40 -25.31
CA ALA A 80 35.02 5.48 -23.91
C ALA A 80 34.24 6.57 -23.14
N ALA A 81 33.95 7.70 -23.78
CA ALA A 81 33.20 8.79 -23.17
C ALA A 81 31.72 8.44 -22.93
N THR A 82 31.08 7.65 -23.81
CA THR A 82 29.70 7.20 -23.62
C THR A 82 29.56 6.14 -22.53
N ALA A 83 30.53 5.24 -22.35
CA ALA A 83 30.51 4.25 -21.27
C ALA A 83 30.66 4.88 -19.88
N LEU A 84 31.48 5.94 -19.75
CA LEU A 84 31.65 6.71 -18.51
C LEU A 84 30.42 7.55 -18.13
N LEU A 85 29.59 7.95 -19.10
CA LEU A 85 28.36 8.69 -18.83
C LEU A 85 27.26 7.82 -18.20
N PHE A 86 27.20 6.52 -18.51
CA PHE A 86 26.18 5.62 -17.96
C PHE A 86 26.41 5.25 -16.48
N THR A 87 27.67 5.28 -16.00
CA THR A 87 27.98 5.03 -14.58
C THR A 87 27.62 6.18 -13.64
N LEU A 88 27.29 7.34 -14.20
CA LEU A 88 26.88 8.54 -13.44
C LEU A 88 25.36 8.73 -13.40
N MET A 89 24.58 7.80 -13.97
CA MET A 89 23.13 7.84 -13.79
C MET A 89 22.80 7.45 -12.35
N PRO A 90 22.06 8.29 -11.61
CA PRO A 90 21.49 7.88 -10.33
C PRO A 90 20.69 6.60 -10.52
N ALA A 91 20.81 5.65 -9.58
CA ALA A 91 19.92 4.49 -9.53
C ALA A 91 18.47 5.02 -9.59
N GLY A 92 17.67 4.49 -10.53
CA GLY A 92 16.30 4.91 -10.69
C GLY A 92 15.53 4.70 -9.38
N VAL A 93 14.70 5.67 -8.99
CA VAL A 93 13.76 5.50 -7.89
C VAL A 93 12.73 4.43 -8.29
N ALA A 94 12.96 3.18 -7.90
CA ALA A 94 11.95 2.14 -8.05
C ALA A 94 10.94 2.31 -6.92
N SER A 95 9.73 2.74 -7.27
CA SER A 95 8.71 3.14 -6.30
C SER A 95 7.87 1.93 -5.87
N ALA A 96 8.33 1.25 -4.81
CA ALA A 96 7.51 0.24 -4.15
C ALA A 96 6.39 0.90 -3.34
N HIS A 97 5.35 0.14 -3.02
CA HIS A 97 4.23 0.68 -2.23
C HIS A 97 3.49 -0.45 -1.53
N GLY A 98 3.34 -0.32 -0.22
CA GLY A 98 2.64 -1.27 0.62
C GLY A 98 2.57 -0.85 2.08
N TYR A 99 1.68 -1.48 2.81
CA TYR A 99 1.48 -1.24 4.24
C TYR A 99 0.97 -2.51 4.93
N VAL A 100 1.12 -2.59 6.26
CA VAL A 100 0.51 -3.66 7.05
C VAL A 100 -0.98 -3.36 7.24
N SER A 101 -1.83 -4.18 6.65
CA SER A 101 -3.29 -4.06 6.70
C SER A 101 -3.92 -4.82 7.86
N ALA A 102 -3.27 -5.88 8.37
CA ALA A 102 -3.74 -6.63 9.54
C ALA A 102 -2.58 -7.14 10.42
N PRO A 103 -2.65 -6.97 11.76
CA PRO A 103 -3.47 -5.98 12.44
C PRO A 103 -3.21 -4.56 11.89
N PRO A 104 -4.18 -3.63 11.97
CA PRO A 104 -4.09 -2.36 11.28
C PRO A 104 -2.91 -1.52 11.81
N SER A 105 -1.94 -1.26 10.94
CA SER A 105 -0.87 -0.29 11.21
C SER A 105 -1.42 1.13 11.42
N ARG A 106 -0.58 2.01 11.97
CA ARG A 106 -0.93 3.43 12.18
C ARG A 106 -1.47 4.09 10.90
N GLN A 107 -0.77 3.94 9.78
CA GLN A 107 -1.23 4.46 8.48
C GLN A 107 -2.52 3.76 7.98
N ALA A 108 -2.74 2.49 8.30
CA ALA A 108 -4.00 1.81 7.97
C ALA A 108 -5.18 2.33 8.81
N GLN A 109 -4.94 2.66 10.09
CA GLN A 109 -5.94 3.31 10.95
C GLN A 109 -6.31 4.69 10.42
N CYS A 110 -5.32 5.46 9.97
CA CYS A 110 -5.54 6.74 9.28
C CYS A 110 -6.44 6.56 8.04
N ALA A 111 -6.07 5.64 7.14
CA ALA A 111 -6.82 5.40 5.91
C ALA A 111 -8.25 4.88 6.15
N ALA A 112 -8.47 4.19 7.27
CA ALA A 112 -9.79 3.72 7.70
C ALA A 112 -10.63 4.80 8.41
N GLY A 113 -10.07 5.98 8.69
CA GLY A 113 -10.74 7.03 9.47
C GLY A 113 -10.93 6.68 10.95
N VAL A 114 -10.16 5.73 11.48
CA VAL A 114 -10.18 5.35 12.90
C VAL A 114 -9.40 6.35 13.73
N VAL A 115 -8.33 6.89 13.17
CA VAL A 115 -7.52 7.97 13.73
C VAL A 115 -7.46 9.09 12.70
N GLU A 116 -7.73 10.32 13.11
CA GLU A 116 -7.63 11.50 12.25
C GLU A 116 -6.17 11.80 11.93
N CYS A 117 -5.81 11.85 10.66
CA CYS A 117 -4.43 12.05 10.21
C CYS A 117 -4.33 13.09 9.10
N GLY A 118 -3.10 13.44 8.70
CA GLY A 118 -2.84 14.33 7.59
C GLY A 118 -2.93 13.63 6.24
N GLY A 119 -1.98 13.91 5.36
CA GLY A 119 -1.97 13.36 3.99
C GLY A 119 -1.90 11.83 3.94
N ILE A 120 -1.32 11.18 4.96
CA ILE A 120 -1.08 9.73 4.96
C ILE A 120 -2.36 8.90 4.85
N GLN A 121 -3.51 9.42 5.29
CA GLN A 121 -4.79 8.71 5.16
C GLN A 121 -5.19 8.40 3.71
N TRP A 122 -4.68 9.16 2.75
CA TRP A 122 -4.97 8.97 1.32
C TRP A 122 -3.97 8.06 0.61
N GLU A 123 -2.84 7.78 1.25
CA GLU A 123 -1.74 7.03 0.67
C GLU A 123 -0.99 6.16 1.69
N PRO A 124 -1.69 5.28 2.44
CA PRO A 124 -1.07 4.48 3.50
C PRO A 124 0.10 3.62 2.99
N GLN A 125 0.09 3.26 1.71
CA GLN A 125 1.12 2.49 1.05
C GLN A 125 2.47 3.23 0.83
N SER A 126 2.56 4.53 1.16
CA SER A 126 3.65 5.42 0.72
C SER A 126 4.67 5.79 1.81
N VAL A 127 4.69 5.11 2.95
CA VAL A 127 5.65 5.39 4.04
C VAL A 127 7.04 4.85 3.69
N GLU A 128 7.69 5.49 2.72
CA GLU A 128 9.00 5.16 2.18
C GLU A 128 10.09 6.04 2.81
N GLY A 129 11.24 5.43 3.08
CA GLY A 129 12.46 6.14 3.48
C GLY A 129 13.72 5.29 3.30
N PRO A 130 14.92 5.85 3.57
CA PRO A 130 16.17 5.11 3.51
C PRO A 130 16.14 3.88 4.42
N LYS A 131 16.80 2.78 4.03
CA LYS A 131 16.94 1.57 4.86
C LYS A 131 17.61 1.83 6.20
N GLY A 132 17.29 1.00 7.19
CA GLY A 132 17.96 0.98 8.50
C GLY A 132 17.43 1.98 9.52
N LEU A 133 16.33 2.68 9.23
CA LEU A 133 15.67 3.57 10.18
C LEU A 133 14.76 2.78 11.12
N THR A 134 14.45 3.37 12.27
CA THR A 134 13.57 2.76 13.29
C THR A 134 12.38 3.64 13.66
N SER A 135 12.16 4.73 12.91
CA SER A 135 11.00 5.61 13.03
C SER A 135 9.80 5.04 12.28
N CYS A 136 8.59 5.26 12.80
CA CYS A 136 7.34 4.83 12.17
C CYS A 136 7.10 5.55 10.83
N SER A 137 7.56 6.79 10.69
CA SER A 137 7.46 7.58 9.46
C SER A 137 8.51 7.20 8.39
N GLY A 138 9.48 6.33 8.71
CA GLY A 138 10.65 6.12 7.85
C GLY A 138 11.49 7.38 7.62
N GLY A 139 11.46 8.36 8.54
CA GLY A 139 12.13 9.64 8.38
C GLY A 139 11.44 10.58 7.39
N ASN A 140 10.25 10.23 6.89
CA ASN A 140 9.49 11.05 5.97
C ASN A 140 8.70 12.12 6.74
N SER A 141 9.17 13.36 6.68
CA SER A 141 8.57 14.48 7.42
C SER A 141 7.13 14.81 7.03
N ARG A 142 6.64 14.33 5.88
CA ARG A 142 5.22 14.48 5.48
C ARG A 142 4.28 13.61 6.31
N PHE A 143 4.81 12.57 6.95
CA PHE A 143 4.08 11.55 7.71
C PHE A 143 4.57 11.50 9.16
N SER A 144 5.10 12.61 9.68
CA SER A 144 5.68 12.68 11.02
C SER A 144 4.65 12.40 12.13
N GLU A 145 3.35 12.55 11.87
CA GLU A 145 2.31 12.15 12.81
C GLU A 145 2.41 10.67 13.21
N LEU A 146 2.94 9.81 12.33
CA LEU A 146 3.12 8.39 12.62
C LEU A 146 4.13 8.13 13.74
N ASP A 147 5.04 9.07 14.00
CA ASP A 147 6.03 8.97 15.07
C ASP A 147 5.51 9.44 16.44
N ASP A 148 4.37 10.14 16.49
CA ASP A 148 3.76 10.59 17.74
C ASP A 148 2.97 9.46 18.41
N ASP A 149 3.44 9.00 19.56
CA ASP A 149 2.78 7.96 20.34
C ASP A 149 1.53 8.43 21.08
N GLY A 150 1.36 9.75 21.22
CA GLY A 150 0.18 10.38 21.80
C GLY A 150 -0.96 10.63 20.80
N HIS A 151 -0.80 10.27 19.52
CA HIS A 151 -1.74 10.63 18.44
C HIS A 151 -3.09 9.88 18.50
N GLY A 152 -3.29 8.99 19.48
CA GLY A 152 -4.56 8.31 19.71
C GLY A 152 -4.73 6.96 18.98
N TRP A 153 -3.61 6.28 18.69
CA TRP A 153 -3.60 4.98 18.04
C TRP A 153 -4.41 3.93 18.79
N GLN A 154 -5.23 3.16 18.06
CA GLN A 154 -5.95 2.03 18.62
C GLN A 154 -5.00 0.83 18.77
N VAL A 155 -4.98 0.27 19.97
CA VAL A 155 -4.11 -0.86 20.32
C VAL A 155 -4.86 -2.18 20.10
N THR A 156 -4.32 -3.05 19.25
CA THR A 156 -4.97 -4.33 18.92
C THR A 156 -4.63 -5.39 19.98
N PRO A 157 -5.62 -6.00 20.68
CA PRO A 157 -5.35 -7.10 21.59
C PRO A 157 -4.95 -8.36 20.81
N VAL A 158 -3.83 -8.98 21.19
CA VAL A 158 -3.27 -10.15 20.48
C VAL A 158 -2.83 -11.25 21.46
N GLY A 159 -2.64 -12.46 20.94
CA GLY A 159 -1.98 -13.54 21.67
C GLY A 159 -0.45 -13.37 21.69
N THR A 160 0.26 -14.44 22.01
CA THR A 160 1.73 -14.49 21.96
C THR A 160 2.28 -14.91 20.59
N SER A 161 1.41 -15.15 19.61
CA SER A 161 1.76 -15.34 18.20
C SER A 161 0.82 -14.48 17.37
N LEU A 162 1.37 -13.78 16.38
CA LEU A 162 0.64 -12.81 15.59
C LEU A 162 1.02 -12.91 14.10
N THR A 163 0.00 -13.09 13.26
CA THR A 163 0.15 -12.98 11.81
C THR A 163 0.04 -11.52 11.39
N PHE A 164 1.07 -11.02 10.72
CA PHE A 164 1.06 -9.74 10.03
C PHE A 164 0.73 -9.94 8.55
N THR A 165 -0.22 -9.18 8.03
CA THR A 165 -0.61 -9.14 6.62
C THR A 165 -0.23 -7.81 6.01
N TRP A 166 0.60 -7.85 4.98
CA TRP A 166 0.92 -6.72 4.12
C TRP A 166 0.02 -6.70 2.90
N THR A 167 -0.42 -5.51 2.51
CA THR A 167 -1.08 -5.25 1.23
C THR A 167 -0.15 -4.39 0.38
N LEU A 168 0.26 -4.92 -0.79
CA LEU A 168 1.19 -4.25 -1.70
C LEU A 168 0.42 -3.76 -2.93
N THR A 169 0.48 -2.46 -3.19
CA THR A 169 -0.11 -1.85 -4.39
C THR A 169 0.87 -1.81 -5.56
N ALA A 170 2.17 -1.81 -5.26
CA ALA A 170 3.26 -2.02 -6.22
C ALA A 170 4.21 -3.08 -5.67
N MET A 171 4.15 -4.30 -6.22
CA MET A 171 5.05 -5.41 -5.84
C MET A 171 6.44 -5.16 -6.44
N HIS A 172 7.46 -4.96 -5.63
CA HIS A 172 8.86 -4.74 -6.05
C HIS A 172 9.76 -5.92 -5.69
N SER A 173 10.95 -6.00 -6.27
CA SER A 173 11.96 -6.96 -5.83
C SER A 173 12.27 -6.72 -4.35
N THR A 174 12.15 -7.76 -3.52
CA THR A 174 12.26 -7.64 -2.06
C THR A 174 13.50 -8.34 -1.57
N ALA A 175 14.30 -7.67 -0.73
CA ALA A 175 15.41 -8.31 -0.04
C ALA A 175 14.86 -9.17 1.11
N ASN A 176 14.23 -8.51 2.08
CA ASN A 176 13.65 -9.16 3.25
C ASN A 176 12.60 -8.28 3.94
N TRP A 177 11.98 -8.87 4.96
CA TRP A 177 10.98 -8.25 5.83
C TRP A 177 11.43 -8.42 7.27
N GLU A 178 11.56 -7.32 8.00
CA GLU A 178 12.04 -7.33 9.38
C GLU A 178 10.95 -6.80 10.33
N TYR A 179 10.93 -7.35 11.54
CA TYR A 179 10.00 -6.94 12.60
C TYR A 179 10.78 -6.61 13.86
N PHE A 180 10.42 -5.52 14.53
CA PHE A 180 11.12 -5.02 15.71
C PHE A 180 10.16 -4.63 16.84
N ILE A 181 10.60 -4.81 18.08
CA ILE A 181 10.01 -4.20 19.28
C ILE A 181 11.13 -3.52 20.05
N GLY A 182 10.97 -2.24 20.38
CA GLY A 182 11.97 -1.48 21.16
C GLY A 182 13.36 -1.46 20.53
N GLY A 183 13.45 -1.52 19.20
CA GLY A 183 14.71 -1.57 18.44
C GLY A 183 15.37 -2.95 18.36
N GLN A 184 14.86 -3.96 19.07
CA GLN A 184 15.32 -5.34 18.92
C GLN A 184 14.57 -6.02 17.77
N ARG A 185 15.30 -6.63 16.84
CA ARG A 185 14.70 -7.45 15.78
C ARG A 185 14.16 -8.75 16.38
N ILE A 186 12.88 -9.01 16.13
CA ILE A 186 12.14 -10.19 16.63
C ILE A 186 11.86 -11.21 15.53
N ALA A 187 11.81 -10.79 14.26
CA ALA A 187 11.67 -11.71 13.13
C ALA A 187 12.33 -11.13 11.85
N ASN A 188 12.68 -12.02 10.94
CA ASN A 188 13.24 -11.72 9.62
C ASN A 188 12.81 -12.77 8.60
N PHE A 189 12.27 -12.34 7.46
CA PHE A 189 11.82 -13.20 6.37
C PHE A 189 12.52 -12.79 5.08
N GLU A 190 13.30 -13.70 4.49
CA GLU A 190 14.15 -13.41 3.32
C GLU A 190 13.43 -13.77 2.02
N ASP A 191 13.33 -12.81 1.10
CA ASP A 191 12.84 -13.01 -0.27
C ASP A 191 13.99 -13.09 -1.29
N GLY A 192 15.20 -12.64 -0.92
CA GLY A 192 16.42 -12.81 -1.73
C GLY A 192 16.36 -12.15 -3.11
N GLY A 193 15.58 -11.08 -3.26
CA GLY A 193 15.34 -10.39 -4.53
C GLY A 193 14.12 -10.90 -5.30
N ALA A 194 13.38 -11.87 -4.79
CA ALA A 194 12.12 -12.30 -5.40
C ALA A 194 11.10 -11.16 -5.40
N ARG A 195 10.17 -11.21 -6.37
CA ARG A 195 9.01 -10.33 -6.39
C ARG A 195 7.88 -11.00 -5.57
N PRO A 196 7.41 -10.41 -4.47
CA PRO A 196 6.38 -10.99 -3.64
C PRO A 196 5.00 -10.92 -4.33
N PRO A 197 4.03 -11.73 -3.89
CA PRO A 197 2.62 -11.52 -4.25
C PRO A 197 2.08 -10.19 -3.69
N SER A 198 0.91 -9.76 -4.14
CA SER A 198 0.27 -8.51 -3.67
C SER A 198 -0.22 -8.57 -2.22
N THR A 199 -0.27 -9.75 -1.63
CA THR A 199 -0.56 -9.97 -0.22
C THR A 199 0.49 -10.90 0.37
N VAL A 200 1.17 -10.44 1.42
CA VAL A 200 2.22 -11.19 2.12
C VAL A 200 1.80 -11.37 3.56
N THR A 201 1.98 -12.58 4.09
CA THR A 201 1.64 -12.91 5.49
C THR A 201 2.85 -13.48 6.20
N HIS A 202 3.11 -13.02 7.42
CA HIS A 202 4.20 -13.49 8.26
C HIS A 202 3.72 -13.77 9.68
N ASP A 203 4.00 -14.96 10.18
CA ASP A 203 3.74 -15.34 11.57
C ASP A 203 4.94 -14.96 12.45
N VAL A 204 4.72 -14.06 13.39
CA VAL A 204 5.76 -13.53 14.28
C VAL A 204 5.49 -13.98 15.72
N ASP A 205 6.51 -14.56 16.34
CA ASP A 205 6.49 -14.98 17.74
C ASP A 205 6.65 -13.75 18.66
N LEU A 206 5.69 -13.56 19.57
CA LEU A 206 5.65 -12.52 20.57
C LEU A 206 5.70 -13.09 22.00
N SER A 207 6.03 -14.36 22.18
CA SER A 207 6.03 -15.05 23.48
C SER A 207 6.98 -14.46 24.53
N GLY A 208 8.01 -13.71 24.10
CA GLY A 208 8.90 -12.95 24.96
C GLY A 208 8.37 -11.58 25.41
N TYR A 209 7.17 -11.19 24.98
CA TYR A 209 6.59 -9.86 25.21
C TYR A 209 5.21 -9.95 25.87
N SER A 210 4.82 -8.88 26.57
CA SER A 210 3.51 -8.77 27.22
C SER A 210 3.08 -7.32 27.33
N GLY A 211 1.78 -7.07 27.46
CA GLY A 211 1.23 -5.71 27.60
C GLY A 211 1.30 -4.92 26.29
N GLN A 212 1.17 -3.60 26.40
CA GLN A 212 1.25 -2.72 25.22
C GLN A 212 2.66 -2.73 24.63
N GLN A 213 2.74 -2.99 23.33
CA GLN A 213 3.96 -2.99 22.54
C GLN A 213 3.70 -2.27 21.23
N LYS A 214 4.76 -1.68 20.68
CA LYS A 214 4.76 -1.15 19.31
C LYS A 214 5.67 -2.03 18.47
N VAL A 215 5.09 -2.68 17.47
CA VAL A 215 5.85 -3.46 16.49
C VAL A 215 6.14 -2.58 15.28
N LEU A 216 7.42 -2.40 14.96
CA LEU A 216 7.84 -1.82 13.69
C LEU A 216 8.04 -2.95 12.69
N ALA A 217 7.27 -2.94 11.60
CA ALA A 217 7.45 -3.81 10.45
C ALA A 217 8.15 -3.03 9.33
N VAL A 218 9.19 -3.62 8.76
CA VAL A 218 10.05 -3.01 7.74
C VAL A 218 10.08 -3.93 6.51
N TRP A 219 9.81 -3.36 5.35
CA TRP A 219 9.97 -4.02 4.06
C TRP A 219 11.17 -3.44 3.33
N ASN A 220 12.24 -4.21 3.19
CA ASN A 220 13.46 -3.78 2.49
C ASN A 220 13.38 -4.14 1.00
N VAL A 221 13.34 -3.15 0.13
CA VAL A 221 13.35 -3.32 -1.33
C VAL A 221 14.76 -3.77 -1.78
N ALA A 222 14.89 -4.75 -2.66
CA ALA A 222 16.20 -5.32 -3.01
C ALA A 222 17.03 -4.40 -3.91
N ASP A 223 16.39 -3.71 -4.85
CA ASP A 223 17.04 -2.99 -5.95
C ASP A 223 17.08 -1.46 -5.75
N THR A 224 16.73 -0.97 -4.56
CA THR A 224 16.87 0.44 -4.15
C THR A 224 17.52 0.56 -2.78
N ASP A 225 17.85 1.79 -2.35
CA ASP A 225 18.33 2.07 -0.99
C ASP A 225 17.20 2.31 0.02
N ASN A 226 15.94 2.12 -0.39
CA ASN A 226 14.75 2.45 0.40
C ASN A 226 14.10 1.21 1.03
N ALA A 227 13.29 1.49 2.06
CA ALA A 227 12.42 0.54 2.74
C ALA A 227 11.06 1.20 3.06
N PHE A 228 10.06 0.36 3.34
CA PHE A 228 8.73 0.79 3.78
C PHE A 228 8.53 0.46 5.25
N TYR A 229 7.98 1.41 6.00
CA TYR A 229 7.90 1.37 7.45
C TYR A 229 6.44 1.38 7.91
N ALA A 230 6.06 0.44 8.79
CA ALA A 230 4.73 0.37 9.37
C ALA A 230 4.80 0.05 10.86
N CYS A 231 4.32 0.97 11.69
CA CYS A 231 4.14 0.71 13.11
C CYS A 231 2.76 0.13 13.39
N VAL A 232 2.70 -0.86 14.27
CA VAL A 232 1.46 -1.49 14.72
C VAL A 232 1.45 -1.55 16.24
N ASP A 233 0.45 -0.93 16.84
CA ASP A 233 0.27 -0.89 18.29
C ASP A 233 -0.57 -2.10 18.72
N VAL A 234 0.00 -2.93 19.58
CA VAL A 234 -0.59 -4.20 20.02
C VAL A 234 -0.56 -4.35 21.54
N ASN A 235 -1.49 -5.12 22.09
CA ASN A 235 -1.49 -5.51 23.50
C ASN A 235 -1.34 -7.02 23.61
N VAL A 236 -0.11 -7.47 23.87
CA VAL A 236 0.30 -8.87 23.86
C VAL A 236 -0.21 -9.58 25.12
N GLY A 237 -0.92 -10.69 24.92
CA GLY A 237 -1.53 -11.48 25.99
C GLY A 237 -3.00 -11.14 26.25
N ALA A 238 -3.48 -9.97 25.80
CA ALA A 238 -4.87 -9.55 26.00
C ALA A 238 -5.89 -10.29 25.12
N GLY A 239 -5.45 -10.92 24.01
CA GLY A 239 -6.31 -11.70 23.12
C GLY A 239 -6.90 -12.96 23.78
N LEU A 240 -6.20 -13.54 24.75
CA LEU A 240 -6.67 -14.72 25.50
C LEU A 240 -7.79 -14.36 26.50
N ASP A 241 -7.76 -13.15 27.07
CA ASP A 241 -8.77 -12.69 28.02
C ASP A 241 -10.06 -12.27 27.32
N HIS A 242 -9.99 -11.70 26.12
CA HIS A 242 -11.18 -11.36 25.33
C HIS A 242 -11.93 -12.61 24.84
N GLN A 243 -11.22 -13.64 24.36
CA GLN A 243 -11.85 -14.91 23.97
C GLN A 243 -12.44 -15.67 25.17
N ARG A 244 -11.79 -15.61 26.34
CA ARG A 244 -12.36 -16.18 27.59
C ARG A 244 -13.60 -15.42 28.05
N GLY A 245 -13.63 -14.09 27.95
CA GLY A 245 -14.81 -13.28 28.26
C GLY A 245 -16.00 -13.55 27.33
N LEU A 246 -15.74 -13.78 26.04
CA LEU A 246 -16.77 -14.17 25.07
C LEU A 246 -17.31 -15.58 25.33
N ILE A 247 -16.46 -16.53 25.73
CA ILE A 247 -16.90 -17.89 26.11
C ILE A 247 -17.71 -17.88 27.41
N LEU A 248 -17.30 -17.10 28.42
CA LEU A 248 -18.02 -16.96 29.70
C LEU A 248 -19.36 -16.22 29.58
N SER A 249 -19.53 -15.36 28.58
CA SER A 249 -20.82 -14.67 28.31
C SER A 249 -21.80 -15.52 27.48
N ALA A 250 -21.35 -16.68 26.98
CA ALA A 250 -22.12 -17.57 26.13
C ALA A 250 -22.62 -18.85 26.85
N VAL A 251 -22.45 -18.93 28.18
CA VAL A 251 -22.89 -20.05 29.05
C VAL A 251 -23.96 -19.60 30.03
#